data_AF-A0A371SAK4-F1
#
_entry.id   AF-A0A371SAK4-F1
#
_cell.length_a   1.000
_cell.length_b   1.000
_cell.length_c   1.000
_cell.angle_alpha   90.00
_cell.angle_beta   90.00
_cell.angle_gamma   90.00
#
_symmetry.space_group_name_H-M   'P 1'
#
loop_
_entity.id
_entity.type
_entity.pdbx_description
1 polymer ?
#
loop_
_entity_poly.entity_id
_entity_poly.type
_entity_poly.pdbx_seq_one_letter_code
_entity_poly.pdbx_strand_id
1 'polypeptide(L)'
;MRKTIFLTIVFLLVTSAFATALSWAYIFVVHDGKVYEVKEEMLLDQSEVGKMIGKVETKADEYTGDYYGNASNYYEIGIGYFKIEDIPINEAIAVETEEGHYVKAVYVHDAAFSFKNVLMRLNFWAVFGVGIVLLVGITVLRSKQRRFLDGVEWIWQKKNNTYYQENYSQHPSQVRYLQSS
;
A
#
# COMPACT_ATOMS: atom_id res chain seq x y z
N MET A 1 27.15 13.75 -36.53
CA MET A 1 26.20 14.89 -36.44
C MET A 1 24.87 14.63 -37.17
N ARG A 2 24.83 14.15 -38.44
CA ARG A 2 23.54 13.83 -39.13
C ARG A 2 22.71 12.73 -38.44
N LYS A 3 23.34 11.68 -37.91
CA LYS A 3 22.65 10.54 -37.29
C LYS A 3 22.07 10.86 -35.90
N THR A 4 22.72 11.73 -35.14
CA THR A 4 22.24 12.18 -33.83
C THR A 4 21.03 13.08 -33.97
N ILE A 5 21.03 14.01 -34.93
CA ILE A 5 19.87 14.88 -35.23
C ILE A 5 18.66 14.04 -35.65
N PHE A 6 18.87 13.02 -36.48
CA PHE A 6 17.80 12.11 -36.90
C PHE A 6 17.19 11.35 -35.71
N LEU A 7 18.03 10.89 -34.77
CA LEU A 7 17.56 10.20 -33.56
C LEU A 7 16.77 11.13 -32.63
N THR A 8 17.21 12.38 -32.48
CA THR A 8 16.49 13.38 -31.67
C THR A 8 15.13 13.75 -32.29
N ILE A 9 15.05 13.83 -33.62
CA ILE A 9 13.80 14.13 -34.34
C ILE A 9 12.82 12.95 -34.25
N VAL A 10 13.30 11.70 -34.37
CA VAL A 10 12.47 10.51 -34.17
C VAL A 10 11.98 10.43 -32.72
N PHE A 11 12.82 10.77 -31.74
CA PHE A 11 12.43 10.79 -30.33
C PHE A 11 11.37 11.87 -30.03
N LEU A 12 11.49 13.06 -30.63
CA LEU A 12 10.49 14.14 -30.53
C LEU A 12 9.16 13.83 -31.23
N LEU A 13 9.17 13.03 -32.31
CA LEU A 13 7.95 12.61 -33.02
C LEU A 13 7.17 11.52 -32.29
N VAL A 14 7.79 10.77 -31.36
CA VAL A 14 7.11 9.73 -30.57
C VAL A 14 6.44 10.31 -29.31
N THR A 15 6.78 11.54 -28.90
CA THR A 15 6.19 12.19 -27.72
C THR A 15 4.92 12.99 -28.00
N SER A 16 4.30 12.84 -29.18
CA SER A 16 2.96 13.39 -29.42
C SER A 16 1.96 12.65 -28.54
N ALA A 17 1.80 13.12 -27.30
CA ALA A 17 0.74 12.69 -26.40
C ALA A 17 -0.59 13.08 -27.06
N PHE A 18 -1.29 12.11 -27.61
CA PHE A 18 -2.68 12.28 -28.00
C PHE A 18 -3.48 12.46 -26.70
N ALA A 19 -3.83 13.71 -26.38
CA ALA A 19 -4.81 14.00 -25.35
C ALA A 19 -6.18 13.60 -25.90
N THR A 20 -6.63 12.40 -25.57
CA THR A 20 -8.01 11.99 -25.80
C THR A 20 -8.82 12.37 -24.58
N ALA A 21 -9.80 13.27 -24.73
CA ALA A 21 -10.83 13.41 -23.72
C ALA A 21 -11.74 12.19 -23.82
N LEU A 22 -11.81 11.38 -22.77
CA LEU A 22 -12.73 10.25 -22.71
C LEU A 22 -14.09 10.78 -22.24
N SER A 23 -15.09 10.83 -23.14
CA SER A 23 -16.46 11.08 -22.72
C SER A 23 -17.05 9.77 -22.18
N TRP A 24 -17.21 9.68 -20.86
CA TRP A 24 -17.92 8.56 -20.25
C TRP A 24 -19.36 8.50 -20.78
N ALA A 25 -19.86 7.29 -21.04
CA ALA A 25 -21.21 7.11 -21.57
C ALA A 25 -22.32 7.40 -20.54
N TYR A 26 -21.98 7.41 -19.25
CA TYR A 26 -22.88 7.67 -18.13
C TYR A 26 -22.12 8.18 -16.90
N ILE A 27 -22.85 8.79 -15.96
CA ILE A 27 -22.34 9.18 -14.65
C ILE A 27 -22.26 7.96 -13.76
N PHE A 28 -21.11 7.74 -13.11
CA PHE A 28 -20.92 6.60 -12.23
C PHE A 28 -20.26 6.97 -10.91
N VAL A 29 -20.55 6.14 -9.92
CA VAL A 29 -19.86 6.10 -8.64
C VAL A 29 -19.35 4.69 -8.39
N VAL A 30 -18.26 4.58 -7.64
CA VAL A 30 -17.68 3.30 -7.21
C VAL A 30 -17.82 3.19 -5.71
N HIS A 31 -18.33 2.06 -5.24
CA HIS A 31 -18.38 1.72 -3.82
C HIS A 31 -17.88 0.29 -3.59
N ASP A 32 -16.86 0.15 -2.75
CA ASP A 32 -16.23 -1.14 -2.39
C ASP A 32 -15.94 -2.05 -3.59
N GLY A 33 -15.35 -1.46 -4.65
CA GLY A 33 -14.99 -2.20 -5.85
C GLY A 33 -16.16 -2.55 -6.78
N LYS A 34 -17.35 -1.96 -6.58
CA LYS A 34 -18.50 -2.09 -7.48
C LYS A 34 -18.81 -0.75 -8.14
N VAL A 35 -19.08 -0.78 -9.44
CA VAL A 35 -19.46 0.39 -10.25
C VAL A 35 -20.98 0.47 -10.33
N TYR A 36 -21.51 1.64 -10.03
CA TYR A 36 -22.94 1.95 -10.10
C TYR A 36 -23.14 3.10 -11.08
N GLU A 37 -24.08 2.93 -12.00
CA GLU A 37 -24.56 4.00 -12.88
C GLU A 37 -25.59 4.83 -12.13
N VAL A 38 -25.40 6.15 -12.12
CA VAL A 38 -26.29 7.09 -11.47
C VAL A 38 -27.42 7.46 -12.41
N LYS A 39 -28.66 7.24 -11.95
CA LYS A 39 -29.89 7.61 -12.66
C LYS A 39 -30.39 8.93 -12.08
N GLU A 40 -29.91 10.05 -12.61
CA GLU A 40 -30.22 11.39 -12.10
C GLU A 40 -31.73 11.67 -12.09
N GLU A 41 -32.50 11.02 -12.96
CA GLU A 41 -33.95 11.09 -13.02
C GLU A 41 -34.68 10.29 -11.93
N MET A 42 -33.99 9.38 -11.23
CA MET A 42 -34.57 8.53 -10.19
C MET A 42 -34.28 9.11 -8.80
N LEU A 43 -35.03 10.15 -8.45
CA LEU A 43 -35.03 10.72 -7.10
C LEU A 43 -35.58 9.71 -6.09
N LEU A 44 -34.99 9.70 -4.90
CA LEU A 44 -35.41 8.87 -3.78
C LEU A 44 -35.99 9.75 -2.67
N ASP A 45 -37.08 9.27 -2.07
CA ASP A 45 -37.64 9.91 -0.89
C ASP A 45 -36.74 9.67 0.33
N GLN A 46 -36.73 10.62 1.27
CA GLN A 46 -35.89 10.51 2.47
C GLN A 46 -36.24 9.29 3.34
N SER A 47 -37.47 8.77 3.24
CA SER A 47 -37.88 7.52 3.90
C SER A 47 -37.28 6.25 3.27
N GLU A 48 -36.82 6.32 2.03
CA GLU A 48 -36.17 5.20 1.33
C GLU A 48 -34.65 5.19 1.60
N VAL A 49 -34.09 6.28 2.12
CA VAL A 49 -32.65 6.42 2.36
C VAL A 49 -32.29 5.93 3.76
N GLY A 50 -31.46 4.89 3.81
CA GLY A 50 -30.94 4.30 5.02
C GLY A 50 -29.62 4.90 5.47
N LYS A 51 -28.84 4.11 6.20
CA LYS A 51 -27.54 4.53 6.74
C LYS A 51 -26.52 4.90 5.67
N MET A 52 -25.62 5.83 6.00
CA MET A 52 -24.42 6.10 5.21
C MET A 52 -23.51 4.86 5.16
N ILE A 53 -23.03 4.53 3.96
CA ILE A 53 -22.17 3.37 3.69
C ILE A 53 -20.81 3.76 3.11
N GLY A 54 -20.66 5.00 2.65
CA GLY A 54 -19.41 5.49 2.10
C GLY A 54 -19.55 6.92 1.60
N LYS A 55 -18.53 7.37 0.88
CA LYS A 55 -18.51 8.65 0.18
C LYS A 55 -17.50 8.61 -0.96
N VAL A 56 -17.56 9.58 -1.86
CA VAL A 56 -16.53 9.81 -2.87
C VAL A 56 -15.22 10.18 -2.16
N GLU A 57 -14.17 9.43 -2.44
CA GLU A 57 -12.81 9.63 -1.92
C GLU A 57 -11.84 10.07 -3.03
N THR A 58 -12.14 9.72 -4.29
CA THR A 58 -11.28 9.95 -5.44
C THR A 58 -12.09 10.33 -6.68
N LYS A 59 -11.44 10.97 -7.64
CA LYS A 59 -12.01 11.27 -8.96
C LYS A 59 -11.47 10.30 -9.99
N ALA A 60 -12.30 9.90 -10.94
CA ALA A 60 -11.85 9.23 -12.14
C ALA A 60 -11.07 10.21 -13.02
N ASP A 61 -10.00 9.74 -13.64
CA ASP A 61 -9.19 10.55 -14.55
C ASP A 61 -9.88 10.61 -15.93
N GLU A 62 -10.21 11.82 -16.37
CA GLU A 62 -10.98 12.07 -17.60
C GLU A 62 -10.21 11.73 -18.89
N TYR A 63 -8.88 11.61 -18.83
CA TYR A 63 -8.04 11.36 -20.00
C TYR A 63 -7.65 9.89 -20.13
N THR A 64 -7.35 9.25 -19.00
CA THR A 64 -6.87 7.87 -18.93
C THR A 64 -7.99 6.86 -18.64
N GLY A 65 -9.08 7.32 -18.03
CA GLY A 65 -10.15 6.46 -17.55
C GLY A 65 -9.83 5.75 -16.22
N ASP A 66 -8.66 6.03 -15.62
CA ASP A 66 -8.22 5.38 -14.40
C ASP A 66 -9.00 5.86 -13.18
N TYR A 67 -9.42 4.93 -12.34
CA TYR A 67 -10.03 5.21 -11.03
C TYR A 67 -9.69 4.13 -10.00
N TYR A 68 -9.83 4.47 -8.72
CA TYR A 68 -9.48 3.60 -7.60
C TYR A 68 -10.21 4.05 -6.33
N GLY A 69 -10.47 3.16 -5.38
CA GLY A 69 -11.21 3.44 -4.16
C GLY A 69 -12.69 3.72 -4.45
N ASN A 70 -13.31 4.47 -3.54
CA ASN A 70 -14.64 5.00 -3.78
C ASN A 70 -14.55 6.22 -4.71
N ALA A 71 -14.62 5.97 -6.01
CA ALA A 71 -14.42 6.98 -7.03
C ALA A 71 -15.73 7.54 -7.60
N SER A 72 -15.65 8.70 -8.26
CA SER A 72 -16.72 9.25 -9.09
C SER A 72 -16.11 9.92 -10.32
N ASN A 73 -16.78 9.83 -11.47
CA ASN A 73 -16.41 10.59 -12.67
C ASN A 73 -17.11 11.95 -12.77
N TYR A 74 -18.02 12.26 -11.84
CA TYR A 74 -18.83 13.48 -11.88
C TYR A 74 -18.84 14.19 -10.52
N TYR A 75 -19.41 13.56 -9.51
CA TYR A 75 -19.54 14.10 -8.15
C TYR A 75 -18.22 14.44 -7.45
N GLU A 76 -18.24 15.50 -6.64
CA GLU A 76 -17.10 15.95 -5.85
C GLU A 76 -16.71 15.00 -4.71
N ILE A 77 -15.45 15.11 -4.28
CA ILE A 77 -14.96 14.36 -3.11
C ILE A 77 -15.77 14.76 -1.88
N GLY A 78 -16.21 13.76 -1.11
CA GLY A 78 -17.02 13.95 0.09
C GLY A 78 -18.50 13.63 -0.08
N ILE A 79 -19.00 13.55 -1.31
CA ILE A 79 -20.40 13.20 -1.61
C ILE A 79 -20.75 11.82 -1.05
N GLY A 80 -21.82 11.75 -0.26
CA GLY A 80 -22.20 10.58 0.51
C GLY A 80 -22.88 9.49 -0.31
N TYR A 81 -22.58 8.23 0.06
CA TYR A 81 -23.28 7.04 -0.41
C TYR A 81 -24.09 6.45 0.73
N PHE A 82 -25.32 6.07 0.44
CA PHE A 82 -26.28 5.58 1.43
C PHE A 82 -26.89 4.26 0.96
N LYS A 83 -27.27 3.43 1.92
CA LYS A 83 -28.11 2.26 1.64
C LYS A 83 -29.49 2.75 1.21
N ILE A 84 -30.11 2.07 0.25
CA ILE A 84 -31.55 2.22 0.01
C ILE A 84 -32.26 1.14 0.83
N GLU A 85 -33.29 1.51 1.57
CA GLU A 85 -34.03 0.55 2.38
C GLU A 85 -34.66 -0.54 1.51
N ASP A 86 -34.66 -1.76 2.04
CA ASP A 86 -35.10 -2.97 1.37
C ASP A 86 -34.41 -3.34 0.03
N ILE A 87 -33.42 -2.57 -0.42
CA ILE A 87 -32.59 -2.90 -1.58
C ILE A 87 -31.17 -3.32 -1.14
N PRO A 88 -30.67 -4.47 -1.59
CA PRO A 88 -29.28 -4.88 -1.36
C PRO A 88 -28.28 -3.90 -1.98
N ILE A 89 -27.18 -3.60 -1.26
CA ILE A 89 -26.13 -2.69 -1.72
C ILE A 89 -25.51 -3.15 -3.04
N ASN A 90 -25.43 -4.47 -3.28
CA ASN A 90 -24.92 -5.05 -4.52
C ASN A 90 -25.87 -4.88 -5.73
N GLU A 91 -27.05 -4.31 -5.54
CA GLU A 91 -28.01 -4.01 -6.60
C GLU A 91 -28.15 -2.51 -6.84
N ALA A 92 -28.29 -1.72 -5.77
CA ALA A 92 -28.33 -0.26 -5.87
C ALA A 92 -27.95 0.44 -4.56
N ILE A 93 -27.52 1.69 -4.69
CA ILE A 93 -27.21 2.61 -3.59
C ILE A 93 -27.83 3.98 -3.86
N ALA A 94 -28.02 4.77 -2.81
CA ALA A 94 -28.39 6.17 -2.91
C ALA A 94 -27.12 7.04 -2.93
N VAL A 95 -27.09 8.04 -3.80
CA VAL A 95 -26.02 9.04 -3.90
C VAL A 95 -26.62 10.40 -3.58
N GLU A 96 -26.00 11.12 -2.65
CA GLU A 96 -26.40 12.48 -2.28
C GLU A 96 -25.94 13.47 -3.35
N THR A 97 -26.86 14.20 -4.00
CA THR A 97 -26.51 15.19 -5.02
C THR A 97 -26.41 16.59 -4.42
N GLU A 98 -27.29 16.88 -3.47
CA GLU A 98 -27.38 18.11 -2.70
C GLU A 98 -27.87 17.76 -1.29
N GLU A 99 -27.79 18.70 -0.35
CA GLU A 99 -28.24 18.45 1.03
C GLU A 99 -29.70 17.96 1.04
N GLY A 100 -29.91 16.73 1.53
CA GLY A 100 -31.21 16.09 1.59
C GLY A 100 -31.79 15.59 0.25
N HIS A 101 -31.02 15.65 -0.84
CA HIS A 101 -31.44 15.18 -2.16
C HIS A 101 -30.63 13.95 -2.59
N TYR A 102 -31.33 12.89 -2.92
CA TYR A 102 -30.72 11.59 -3.22
C TYR A 102 -31.22 11.04 -4.55
N VAL A 103 -30.30 10.52 -5.34
CA VAL A 103 -30.59 9.80 -6.59
C VAL A 103 -30.19 8.34 -6.46
N LYS A 104 -30.88 7.47 -7.19
CA LYS A 104 -30.56 6.05 -7.25
C LYS A 104 -29.37 5.80 -8.17
N ALA A 105 -28.41 5.01 -7.70
CA ALA A 105 -27.34 4.47 -8.51
C ALA A 105 -27.44 2.93 -8.56
N VAL A 106 -27.49 2.37 -9.77
CA VAL A 106 -27.76 0.95 -10.02
C VAL A 106 -26.47 0.24 -10.39
N TYR A 107 -26.24 -0.94 -9.81
CA TYR A 107 -25.05 -1.75 -10.08
C TYR A 107 -24.93 -2.10 -11.57
N VAL A 108 -23.73 -1.95 -12.11
CA VAL A 108 -23.41 -2.30 -13.50
C VAL A 108 -22.43 -3.46 -13.55
N HIS A 109 -21.27 -3.31 -12.91
CA HIS A 109 -20.20 -4.31 -12.92
C HIS A 109 -19.22 -4.07 -11.77
N ASP A 110 -18.32 -5.03 -11.55
CA ASP A 110 -17.21 -4.84 -10.61
C ASP A 110 -16.09 -3.99 -11.24
N ALA A 111 -15.46 -3.15 -10.43
CA ALA A 111 -14.33 -2.33 -10.84
C ALA A 111 -13.10 -3.21 -11.14
N ALA A 112 -12.31 -2.80 -12.15
CA ALA A 112 -11.05 -3.48 -12.44
C ALA A 112 -10.10 -3.41 -11.23
N PHE A 113 -9.30 -4.47 -11.04
CA PHE A 113 -8.32 -4.51 -9.96
C PHE A 113 -7.30 -3.38 -10.12
N SER A 114 -7.14 -2.57 -9.07
CA SER A 114 -6.16 -1.49 -9.02
C SER A 114 -5.25 -1.66 -7.80
N PHE A 115 -3.93 -1.73 -8.03
CA PHE A 115 -2.94 -1.77 -6.93
C PHE A 115 -3.04 -0.55 -6.00
N LYS A 116 -3.52 0.59 -6.51
CA LYS A 116 -3.78 1.78 -5.69
C LYS A 116 -4.81 1.49 -4.59
N ASN A 117 -5.81 0.63 -4.84
CA ASN A 117 -6.79 0.20 -3.83
C ASN A 117 -6.11 -0.54 -2.67
N VAL A 118 -5.11 -1.38 -2.98
CA VAL A 118 -4.38 -2.14 -1.95
C VAL A 118 -3.54 -1.19 -1.10
N LEU A 119 -2.85 -0.24 -1.73
CA LEU A 119 -1.95 0.69 -1.04
C LEU A 119 -2.69 1.74 -0.18
N MET A 120 -3.87 2.17 -0.63
CA MET A 120 -4.70 3.17 0.06
C MET A 120 -5.47 2.61 1.26
N ARG A 121 -5.70 1.28 1.34
CA ARG A 121 -6.35 0.68 2.52
C ARG A 121 -5.47 0.84 3.75
N LEU A 122 -6.01 1.44 4.82
CA LEU A 122 -5.32 1.65 6.10
C LEU A 122 -4.67 0.36 6.66
N ASN A 123 -5.32 -0.79 6.46
CA ASN A 123 -4.83 -2.08 6.92
C ASN A 123 -3.48 -2.47 6.29
N PHE A 124 -3.18 -2.01 5.07
CA PHE A 124 -1.90 -2.28 4.42
C PHE A 124 -0.74 -1.64 5.21
N TRP A 125 -0.88 -0.36 5.57
CA TRP A 125 0.13 0.35 6.35
C TRP A 125 0.27 -0.20 7.76
N ALA A 126 -0.81 -0.68 8.38
CA ALA A 126 -0.76 -1.34 9.67
C ALA A 126 0.09 -2.63 9.62
N VAL A 127 -0.18 -3.51 8.64
CA VAL A 127 0.59 -4.76 8.45
C VAL A 127 2.05 -4.46 8.10
N PHE A 128 2.28 -3.50 7.21
CA PHE A 128 3.63 -3.07 6.82
C PHE A 128 4.41 -2.52 8.02
N GLY A 129 3.78 -1.69 8.85
CA GLY A 129 4.35 -1.15 10.07
C GLY A 129 4.72 -2.24 11.08
N VAL A 130 3.83 -3.20 11.32
CA VAL A 130 4.11 -4.36 12.19
C VAL A 130 5.29 -5.17 11.63
N GLY A 131 5.35 -5.39 10.32
CA GLY A 131 6.45 -6.08 9.66
C GLY A 131 7.80 -5.38 9.89
N ILE A 132 7.86 -4.06 9.77
CA ILE A 132 9.08 -3.28 10.06
C ILE A 132 9.50 -3.43 11.52
N VAL A 133 8.56 -3.30 12.46
CA VAL A 133 8.85 -3.43 13.90
C VAL A 133 9.42 -4.82 14.21
N LEU A 134 8.86 -5.88 13.63
CA LEU A 134 9.37 -7.24 13.78
C LEU A 134 10.76 -7.41 13.19
N LEU A 135 11.02 -6.89 11.98
CA LEU A 135 12.34 -6.93 11.35
C LEU A 135 13.40 -6.19 12.17
N VAL A 136 13.08 -5.00 12.67
CA VAL A 136 13.96 -4.23 13.54
C VAL A 136 14.18 -4.98 14.87
N GLY A 137 13.13 -5.51 15.48
CA GLY A 137 13.24 -6.31 16.70
C GLY A 137 14.17 -7.51 16.53
N ILE A 138 14.03 -8.28 15.45
CA ILE A 138 14.88 -9.44 15.13
C ILE A 138 16.33 -9.01 14.92
N THR A 139 16.58 -7.93 14.18
CA THR A 139 17.95 -7.44 13.92
C THR A 139 18.64 -6.95 15.19
N VAL A 140 17.92 -6.28 16.09
CA VAL A 140 18.42 -5.85 17.41
C VAL A 140 18.68 -7.03 18.34
N LEU A 141 17.79 -8.02 18.37
CA LEU A 141 18.00 -9.23 19.17
C LEU A 141 19.23 -10.01 18.68
N ARG A 142 19.38 -10.17 17.36
CA ARG A 142 20.57 -10.80 16.77
C ARG A 142 21.86 -10.03 17.05
N SER A 143 21.83 -8.69 17.05
CA SER A 143 23.01 -7.90 17.37
C SER A 143 23.42 -8.02 18.84
N LYS A 144 22.46 -8.06 19.77
CA LYS A 144 22.72 -8.32 21.19
C LYS A 144 23.29 -9.71 21.43
N GLN A 145 22.73 -10.73 20.78
CA GLN A 145 23.23 -12.12 20.90
C GLN A 145 24.68 -12.25 20.42
N ARG A 146 25.03 -11.63 19.28
CA ARG A 146 26.42 -11.62 18.79
C ARG A 146 27.37 -10.97 19.80
N ARG A 147 27.04 -9.77 20.29
CA ARG A 147 27.88 -9.08 21.30
C ARG A 147 28.06 -9.89 22.59
N PHE A 148 27.04 -10.64 23.00
CA PHE A 148 27.14 -11.53 24.15
C PHE A 148 28.11 -12.70 23.89
N LEU A 149 28.00 -13.36 22.73
CA LEU A 149 28.90 -14.44 22.33
C LEU A 149 30.35 -13.96 22.22
N ASP A 150 30.59 -12.80 21.58
CA ASP A 150 31.92 -12.19 21.47
C ASP A 150 32.52 -11.90 22.88
N GLY A 151 31.70 -11.46 23.82
CA GLY A 151 32.11 -11.23 25.21
C GLY A 151 32.49 -12.51 25.94
N VAL A 152 31.73 -13.60 25.75
CA VAL A 152 32.05 -14.92 26.33
C VAL A 152 33.37 -15.46 25.76
N GLU A 153 33.56 -15.35 24.45
CA GLU A 153 34.79 -15.80 23.79
C GLU A 153 36.02 -15.02 24.28
N TRP A 154 35.90 -13.70 24.44
CA TRP A 154 36.96 -12.85 25.01
C TRP A 154 37.32 -13.26 26.44
N ILE A 155 36.34 -13.54 27.30
CA ILE A 155 36.59 -14.01 28.68
C ILE A 155 37.33 -15.35 28.66
N TRP A 156 36.91 -16.28 27.79
CA TRP A 156 37.50 -17.60 27.68
C TRP A 156 38.96 -17.54 27.19
N GLN A 157 39.24 -16.76 26.13
CA GLN A 157 40.59 -16.53 25.64
C GLN A 157 41.50 -15.90 26.70
N LYS A 158 41.00 -14.88 27.41
CA LYS A 158 41.77 -14.20 28.46
C LYS A 158 42.16 -15.15 29.59
N LYS A 159 41.21 -15.96 30.08
CA LYS A 159 41.47 -16.93 31.16
C LYS A 159 42.50 -17.98 30.76
N ASN A 160 42.40 -18.51 29.53
CA ASN A 160 43.36 -19.49 29.03
C ASN A 160 44.76 -18.89 28.87
N ASN A 161 44.87 -17.68 28.33
CA ASN A 161 46.18 -17.04 28.13
C ASN A 161 46.88 -16.73 29.47
N THR A 162 46.12 -16.29 30.49
CA THR A 162 46.64 -16.12 31.86
C THR A 162 47.10 -17.45 32.46
N TYR A 163 46.33 -18.53 32.28
CA TYR A 163 46.71 -19.87 32.74
C TYR A 163 48.04 -20.34 32.13
N TYR A 164 48.23 -20.15 30.82
CA TYR A 164 49.49 -20.51 30.16
C TYR A 164 50.67 -19.67 30.64
N GLN A 165 50.49 -18.35 30.81
CA GLN A 165 51.52 -17.44 31.31
C GLN A 165 51.98 -17.78 32.74
N GLU A 166 51.02 -18.08 33.62
CA GLU A 166 51.30 -18.41 35.02
C GLU A 166 52.02 -19.77 35.15
N ASN A 167 51.58 -20.79 34.41
CA ASN A 167 52.26 -22.08 34.36
C ASN A 167 53.66 -22.01 33.74
N TYR A 168 53.85 -21.22 32.68
CA TYR A 168 55.17 -21.03 32.06
C TYR A 168 56.17 -20.35 33.03
N SER A 169 55.67 -19.42 33.85
CA SER A 169 56.48 -18.70 34.84
C SER A 169 56.86 -19.58 36.04
N GLN A 170 55.99 -20.51 36.44
CA GLN A 170 56.22 -21.43 37.57
C GLN A 170 57.09 -22.64 37.18
N HIS A 171 56.95 -23.15 35.95
CA HIS A 171 57.61 -24.38 35.49
C HIS A 171 58.12 -24.29 34.03
N PRO A 172 59.19 -23.51 33.74
CA PRO A 172 59.64 -23.20 32.38
C PRO A 172 60.17 -24.42 31.60
N SER A 173 60.52 -25.52 32.28
CA SER A 173 61.06 -26.73 31.67
C SER A 173 60.00 -27.72 31.18
N GLN A 174 58.73 -27.60 31.58
CA GLN A 174 57.68 -28.58 31.25
C GLN A 174 56.81 -28.22 30.03
N VAL A 175 56.77 -26.94 29.62
CA VAL A 175 55.86 -26.48 28.54
C VAL A 175 56.41 -26.74 27.13
N ARG A 176 57.71 -27.06 26.99
CA ARG A 176 58.38 -27.24 25.69
C ARG A 176 57.90 -28.47 24.89
N TYR A 177 57.15 -29.40 25.50
CA TYR A 177 56.72 -30.64 24.86
C TYR A 177 55.32 -30.59 24.20
N LEU A 178 54.58 -29.48 24.32
CA LEU A 178 53.20 -29.37 23.78
C LEU A 178 53.05 -28.49 22.53
N GLN A 179 54.13 -27.86 22.04
CA GLN A 179 54.09 -26.98 20.85
C GLN A 179 54.70 -27.60 19.58
N SER A 180 55.11 -28.87 19.60
CA SER A 180 55.81 -29.54 18.48
C SER A 180 55.03 -30.70 17.83
N SER A 181 53.70 -30.70 17.91
CA SER A 181 52.85 -31.72 17.28
C SER A 181 51.66 -31.08 16.57
#